data_AF-A0A0B8NTP4-F1
#
_entry.id   AF-A0A0B8NTP4-F1
#
_cell.length_a   1.000
_cell.length_b   1.000
_cell.length_c   1.000
_cell.angle_alpha   90.00
_cell.angle_beta   90.00
_cell.angle_gamma   90.00
#
_symmetry.space_group_name_H-M   'P 1'
#
loop_
_entity.id
_entity.type
_entity.pdbx_description
1 polymer ?
#
loop_
_entity_poly.entity_id
_entity_poly.type
_entity_poly.pdbx_seq_one_letter_code
_entity_poly.pdbx_strand_id
1 'polypeptide(L)'
;MRLSLATLAVTAVLSSSAFANIKDSSNDFMVFNTDTSSNVYIGGGNSNIRALVSDEFADLVGGGKIHNHQINGIFNALVGGKGWNAEHGLKNVTLNFVTPESFSISYPGASSTTETVLFIGHEVAEVIADNARANINIKDNKSDFGHYNTDEMNSIWIGGGASDARKIVSQEFSDIVGGSRIYAERRGKQEVKDLFYNLVNDKTGGWNGYKGVENVSVLGLSTSGFVAEINGNGPSVERILFSGEHAQAAVSKSDEKFVNTKDPDSQFAILNDQHSVFMGGAVESVSPEFKTLVGKTLKADEAEKLLSALTKHKNGGVAGVKLLGITQDSFAIELDSSGPGKETILLKGATVESAIEKVVLSR
;
A
#
# COMPACT_ATOMS: atom_id res chain seq x y z
N MET A 1 -16.76 -61.61 13.34
CA MET A 1 -16.37 -60.27 13.84
C MET A 1 -15.84 -59.50 12.63
N ARG A 2 -16.55 -58.47 12.18
CA ARG A 2 -16.25 -57.75 10.92
C ARG A 2 -15.17 -56.70 11.19
N LEU A 3 -14.01 -56.80 10.54
CA LEU A 3 -13.06 -55.68 10.42
C LEU A 3 -13.63 -54.69 9.40
N SER A 4 -13.87 -53.45 9.83
CA SER A 4 -14.27 -52.37 8.92
C SER A 4 -13.05 -51.84 8.17
N LEU A 5 -13.21 -51.79 6.86
CA LEU A 5 -12.34 -51.19 5.86
C LEU A 5 -12.03 -49.73 6.21
N ALA A 6 -10.75 -49.37 6.11
CA ALA A 6 -10.25 -48.02 6.30
C ALA A 6 -10.88 -47.04 5.30
N THR A 7 -11.60 -46.05 5.79
CA THR A 7 -11.94 -44.86 5.01
C THR A 7 -10.77 -43.90 5.09
N LEU A 8 -9.93 -43.90 4.07
CA LEU A 8 -8.97 -42.83 3.78
C LEU A 8 -9.80 -41.58 3.41
N ALA A 9 -10.23 -40.82 4.41
CA ALA A 9 -10.82 -39.50 4.18
C ALA A 9 -9.67 -38.54 3.87
N VAL A 10 -9.30 -38.47 2.59
CA VAL A 10 -8.57 -37.35 2.02
C VAL A 10 -9.40 -36.11 2.35
N THR A 11 -9.01 -35.40 3.40
CA THR A 11 -9.50 -34.04 3.63
C THR A 11 -8.79 -33.22 2.57
N ALA A 12 -9.38 -33.17 1.38
CA ALA A 12 -9.08 -32.13 0.43
C ALA A 12 -9.40 -30.83 1.18
N VAL A 13 -8.35 -30.12 1.60
CA VAL A 13 -8.46 -28.72 1.97
C VAL A 13 -9.05 -28.07 0.73
N LEU A 14 -10.35 -27.79 0.77
CA LEU A 14 -11.01 -26.95 -0.21
C LEU A 14 -10.31 -25.60 -0.09
N SER A 15 -9.30 -25.37 -0.93
CA SER A 15 -8.77 -24.05 -1.20
C SER A 15 -9.96 -23.22 -1.67
N SER A 16 -10.55 -22.42 -0.78
CA SER A 16 -11.52 -21.41 -1.16
C SER A 16 -10.78 -20.46 -2.08
N SER A 17 -10.99 -20.60 -3.39
CA SER A 17 -10.63 -19.51 -4.29
C SER A 17 -11.45 -18.31 -3.83
N ALA A 18 -10.80 -17.27 -3.32
CA ALA A 18 -11.46 -15.98 -3.15
C ALA A 18 -12.14 -15.62 -4.49
N PHE A 19 -13.35 -15.06 -4.43
CA PHE A 19 -14.17 -14.71 -5.58
C PHE A 19 -14.26 -13.18 -5.74
N ALA A 20 -13.81 -12.66 -6.88
CA ALA A 20 -14.34 -11.44 -7.47
C ALA A 20 -14.79 -11.84 -8.85
N ASN A 21 -15.82 -11.17 -9.28
CA ASN A 21 -16.37 -11.46 -10.58
C ASN A 21 -16.56 -10.15 -11.29
N ILE A 22 -15.75 -9.90 -12.31
CA ILE A 22 -15.86 -8.74 -13.20
C ILE A 22 -17.24 -8.65 -13.90
N LYS A 23 -18.09 -9.69 -13.78
CA LYS A 23 -19.49 -9.72 -14.23
C LYS A 23 -20.51 -9.51 -13.12
N ASP A 24 -20.11 -9.61 -11.85
CA ASP A 24 -20.96 -9.28 -10.73
C ASP A 24 -21.00 -7.76 -10.55
N SER A 25 -22.11 -7.27 -10.01
CA SER A 25 -22.36 -5.86 -9.70
C SER A 25 -22.10 -5.54 -8.23
N SER A 26 -21.62 -6.51 -7.45
CA SER A 26 -20.98 -6.27 -6.15
C SER A 26 -19.62 -5.61 -6.35
N ASN A 27 -19.15 -4.86 -5.35
CA ASN A 27 -17.77 -4.37 -5.35
C ASN A 27 -16.98 -5.35 -4.51
N ASP A 28 -16.23 -6.24 -5.15
CA ASP A 28 -15.57 -7.31 -4.43
C ASP A 28 -14.15 -6.87 -4.05
N PHE A 29 -13.83 -7.07 -2.77
CA PHE A 29 -12.47 -7.01 -2.27
C PHE A 29 -11.97 -8.44 -2.05
N MET A 30 -10.92 -8.78 -2.78
CA MET A 30 -10.33 -10.10 -2.77
C MET A 30 -9.03 -10.13 -1.99
N VAL A 31 -8.77 -11.28 -1.37
CA VAL A 31 -7.44 -11.62 -0.86
C VAL A 31 -6.91 -12.78 -1.68
N PHE A 32 -5.76 -12.57 -2.29
CA PHE A 32 -4.98 -13.60 -2.94
C PHE A 32 -3.75 -13.87 -2.07
N ASN A 33 -3.91 -14.82 -1.14
CA ASN A 33 -2.80 -15.34 -0.36
C ASN A 33 -2.09 -16.45 -1.15
N THR A 34 -0.87 -16.16 -1.60
CA THR A 34 -0.04 -17.08 -2.40
C THR A 34 0.47 -18.28 -1.60
N ASP A 35 0.45 -18.21 -0.26
CA ASP A 35 0.85 -19.32 0.61
C ASP A 35 -0.23 -20.41 0.69
N THR A 36 -1.48 -20.06 0.42
CA THR A 36 -2.64 -20.96 0.58
C THR A 36 -3.42 -21.20 -0.71
N SER A 37 -3.24 -20.34 -1.72
CA SER A 37 -3.90 -20.47 -3.02
C SER A 37 -2.91 -20.35 -4.17
N SER A 38 -3.24 -21.00 -5.28
CA SER A 38 -2.50 -20.93 -6.56
C SER A 38 -3.13 -19.95 -7.56
N ASN A 39 -4.35 -19.49 -7.27
CA ASN A 39 -5.09 -18.59 -8.14
C ASN A 39 -6.19 -17.83 -7.38
N VAL A 40 -6.58 -16.71 -7.95
CA VAL A 40 -7.73 -15.93 -7.56
C VAL A 40 -8.66 -15.78 -8.77
N TYR A 41 -9.95 -16.04 -8.59
CA TYR A 41 -10.92 -15.90 -9.68
C TYR A 41 -11.36 -14.45 -9.75
N ILE A 42 -11.22 -13.84 -10.93
CA ILE A 42 -11.60 -12.44 -11.18
C ILE A 42 -12.80 -12.32 -12.12
N GLY A 43 -13.33 -13.44 -12.62
CA GLY A 43 -14.50 -13.46 -13.50
C GLY A 43 -14.23 -13.09 -14.95
N GLY A 44 -15.22 -13.38 -15.79
CA GLY A 44 -15.19 -13.04 -17.21
C GLY A 44 -14.27 -13.89 -18.08
N GLY A 45 -14.46 -13.80 -19.39
CA GLY A 45 -13.49 -14.32 -20.37
C GLY A 45 -12.46 -13.24 -20.73
N ASN A 46 -11.42 -13.63 -21.45
CA ASN A 46 -10.37 -12.70 -21.92
C ASN A 46 -10.99 -11.48 -22.65
N SER A 47 -12.01 -11.68 -23.48
CA SER A 47 -12.75 -10.59 -24.15
C SER A 47 -13.48 -9.62 -23.20
N ASN A 48 -13.94 -10.08 -22.03
CA ASN A 48 -14.55 -9.20 -21.03
C ASN A 48 -13.51 -8.32 -20.35
N ILE A 49 -12.35 -8.90 -20.02
CA ILE A 49 -11.25 -8.17 -19.38
C ILE A 49 -10.72 -7.09 -20.31
N ARG A 50 -10.52 -7.41 -21.61
CA ARG A 50 -10.11 -6.42 -22.63
C ARG A 50 -11.07 -5.25 -22.75
N ALA A 51 -12.37 -5.50 -22.63
CA ALA A 51 -13.39 -4.47 -22.77
C ALA A 51 -13.43 -3.50 -21.57
N LEU A 52 -13.00 -3.92 -20.38
CA LEU A 52 -13.14 -3.15 -19.13
C LEU A 52 -11.83 -2.58 -18.60
N VAL A 53 -10.73 -3.34 -18.75
CA VAL A 53 -9.43 -3.00 -18.17
C VAL A 53 -8.48 -2.56 -19.28
N SER A 54 -7.79 -3.51 -19.91
CA SER A 54 -6.86 -3.29 -21.02
C SER A 54 -6.50 -4.60 -21.72
N ASP A 55 -5.98 -4.50 -22.94
CA ASP A 55 -5.45 -5.65 -23.68
C ASP A 55 -4.24 -6.24 -22.94
N GLU A 56 -3.36 -5.38 -22.44
CA GLU A 56 -2.15 -5.74 -21.72
C GLU A 56 -2.45 -6.54 -20.45
N PHE A 57 -3.40 -6.07 -19.63
CA PHE A 57 -3.80 -6.82 -18.43
C PHE A 57 -4.46 -8.16 -18.80
N ALA A 58 -5.29 -8.18 -19.84
CA ALA A 58 -5.96 -9.40 -20.29
C ALA A 58 -4.97 -10.47 -20.83
N ASP A 59 -3.90 -10.03 -21.48
CA ASP A 59 -2.81 -10.88 -21.96
C ASP A 59 -1.95 -11.42 -20.82
N LEU A 60 -1.69 -10.62 -19.78
CA LEU A 60 -0.97 -11.08 -18.59
C LEU A 60 -1.74 -12.15 -17.81
N VAL A 61 -3.05 -11.96 -17.60
CA VAL A 61 -3.88 -12.87 -16.80
C VAL A 61 -4.42 -14.05 -17.60
N GLY A 62 -4.49 -13.97 -18.94
CA GLY A 62 -5.00 -15.04 -19.80
C GLY A 62 -6.53 -15.28 -19.73
N GLY A 63 -7.21 -14.73 -18.72
CA GLY A 63 -8.67 -14.68 -18.61
C GLY A 63 -9.23 -15.40 -17.36
N GLY A 64 -10.27 -14.83 -16.75
CA GLY A 64 -11.09 -15.43 -15.69
C GLY A 64 -10.42 -15.65 -14.33
N LYS A 65 -9.10 -15.79 -14.28
CA LYS A 65 -8.30 -16.02 -13.08
C LYS A 65 -6.98 -15.28 -13.17
N ILE A 66 -6.43 -14.89 -12.02
CA ILE A 66 -5.02 -14.53 -11.87
C ILE A 66 -4.35 -15.70 -11.16
N HIS A 67 -3.29 -16.22 -11.74
CA HIS A 67 -2.47 -17.29 -11.18
C HIS A 67 -1.22 -16.73 -10.51
N ASN A 68 -0.67 -17.45 -9.53
CA ASN A 68 0.56 -17.09 -8.81
C ASN A 68 1.69 -16.61 -9.76
N HIS A 69 2.03 -17.44 -10.74
CA HIS A 69 3.08 -17.14 -11.73
C HIS A 69 2.85 -15.86 -12.57
N GLN A 70 1.64 -15.28 -12.57
CA GLN A 70 1.32 -14.04 -13.29
C GLN A 70 1.52 -12.79 -12.43
N ILE A 71 1.62 -12.93 -11.10
CA ILE A 71 1.75 -11.82 -10.15
C ILE A 71 2.97 -10.96 -10.49
N ASN A 72 4.11 -11.59 -10.80
CA ASN A 72 5.33 -10.88 -11.18
C ASN A 72 5.10 -9.96 -12.40
N GLY A 73 4.53 -10.51 -13.48
CA GLY A 73 4.25 -9.75 -14.70
C GLY A 73 3.24 -8.62 -14.51
N ILE A 74 2.24 -8.81 -13.63
CA ILE A 74 1.29 -7.75 -13.26
C ILE A 74 2.00 -6.65 -12.48
N PHE A 75 2.74 -7.02 -11.43
CA PHE A 75 3.41 -6.07 -10.57
C PHE A 75 4.41 -5.22 -11.35
N ASN A 76 5.31 -5.82 -12.14
CA ASN A 76 6.29 -5.02 -12.89
C ASN A 76 5.75 -4.33 -14.15
N ALA A 77 4.54 -4.68 -14.64
CA ALA A 77 3.81 -3.81 -15.56
C ALA A 77 3.23 -2.57 -14.86
N LEU A 78 2.86 -2.67 -13.57
CA LEU A 78 2.35 -1.55 -12.77
C LEU A 78 3.46 -0.62 -12.26
N VAL A 79 4.58 -1.19 -11.81
CA VAL A 79 5.67 -0.43 -11.17
C VAL A 79 6.86 -0.17 -12.09
N GLY A 80 6.92 -0.82 -13.26
CA GLY A 80 8.07 -0.76 -14.16
C GLY A 80 7.80 0.02 -15.44
N GLY A 81 8.84 0.68 -15.95
CA GLY A 81 8.92 1.29 -17.28
C GLY A 81 9.05 0.27 -18.42
N LYS A 82 8.57 -0.95 -18.22
CA LYS A 82 8.44 -2.03 -19.21
C LYS A 82 6.97 -2.36 -19.43
N GLY A 83 6.20 -1.35 -19.82
CA GLY A 83 4.89 -1.53 -20.42
C GLY A 83 5.01 -1.94 -21.89
N TRP A 84 3.93 -2.47 -22.44
CA TRP A 84 3.79 -2.78 -23.88
C TRP A 84 3.65 -1.51 -24.74
N ASN A 85 3.57 -0.36 -24.08
CA ASN A 85 3.35 0.98 -24.57
C ASN A 85 4.34 1.92 -23.86
N ALA A 86 4.65 3.05 -24.48
CA ALA A 86 5.46 4.10 -23.84
C ALA A 86 4.72 4.83 -22.69
N GLU A 87 3.51 4.36 -22.33
CA GLU A 87 2.66 4.90 -21.28
C GLU A 87 2.85 4.10 -19.99
N HIS A 88 2.69 4.77 -18.86
CA HIS A 88 2.99 4.24 -17.53
C HIS A 88 1.86 3.34 -17.03
N GLY A 89 2.22 2.23 -16.37
CA GLY A 89 1.28 1.34 -15.70
C GLY A 89 0.43 0.51 -16.66
N LEU A 90 -0.58 -0.14 -16.11
CA LEU A 90 -1.59 -0.86 -16.88
C LEU A 90 -2.83 0.02 -16.97
N LYS A 91 -3.29 0.30 -18.19
CA LYS A 91 -4.48 1.12 -18.41
C LYS A 91 -5.67 0.56 -17.60
N ASN A 92 -6.34 1.46 -16.89
CA ASN A 92 -7.47 1.16 -15.99
C ASN A 92 -7.16 0.19 -14.83
N VAL A 93 -5.89 -0.07 -14.53
CA VAL A 93 -5.48 -0.78 -13.30
C VAL A 93 -4.72 0.19 -12.43
N THR A 94 -5.21 0.40 -11.22
CA THR A 94 -4.59 1.26 -10.22
C THR A 94 -3.83 0.42 -9.22
N LEU A 95 -2.57 0.75 -8.97
CA LEU A 95 -1.84 0.26 -7.80
C LEU A 95 -2.21 1.11 -6.60
N ASN A 96 -2.94 0.55 -5.63
CA ASN A 96 -3.48 1.34 -4.52
C ASN A 96 -2.44 1.56 -3.42
N PHE A 97 -1.74 0.49 -3.05
CA PHE A 97 -0.64 0.50 -2.10
C PHE A 97 0.36 -0.63 -2.40
N VAL A 98 1.58 -0.47 -1.86
CA VAL A 98 2.63 -1.50 -1.84
C VAL A 98 3.34 -1.42 -0.49
N THR A 99 3.55 -2.53 0.18
CA THR A 99 4.41 -2.67 1.37
C THR A 99 5.57 -3.62 1.03
N PRO A 100 6.51 -3.95 1.94
CA PRO A 100 7.49 -5.00 1.66
C PRO A 100 6.89 -6.38 1.34
N GLU A 101 5.67 -6.66 1.80
CA GLU A 101 5.09 -8.03 1.80
C GLU A 101 3.72 -8.13 1.11
N SER A 102 3.15 -7.01 0.69
CA SER A 102 1.83 -6.98 0.10
C SER A 102 1.64 -5.82 -0.86
N PHE A 103 0.74 -5.97 -1.80
CA PHE A 103 0.26 -4.87 -2.61
C PHE A 103 -1.20 -5.07 -2.96
N SER A 104 -1.91 -4.02 -3.34
CA SER A 104 -3.24 -4.17 -3.90
C SER A 104 -3.43 -3.40 -5.19
N ILE A 105 -4.25 -3.97 -6.06
CA ILE A 105 -4.66 -3.36 -7.32
C ILE A 105 -6.17 -3.18 -7.32
N SER A 106 -6.64 -2.16 -8.03
CA SER A 106 -8.05 -1.98 -8.35
C SER A 106 -8.26 -1.81 -9.84
N TYR A 107 -9.38 -2.30 -10.35
CA TYR A 107 -9.76 -2.16 -11.75
C TYR A 107 -11.30 -2.10 -11.91
N PRO A 108 -11.82 -1.51 -13.01
CA PRO A 108 -13.25 -1.47 -13.28
C PRO A 108 -13.88 -2.86 -13.37
N GLY A 109 -14.98 -3.06 -12.65
CA GLY A 109 -15.88 -4.20 -12.79
C GLY A 109 -17.10 -3.88 -13.65
N ALA A 110 -18.17 -4.68 -13.53
CA ALA A 110 -19.40 -4.42 -14.27
C ALA A 110 -20.16 -3.22 -13.70
N SER A 111 -20.93 -2.51 -14.53
CA SER A 111 -21.91 -1.50 -14.07
C SER A 111 -21.35 -0.44 -13.10
N SER A 112 -20.16 0.13 -13.40
CA SER A 112 -19.47 1.14 -12.57
C SER A 112 -18.96 0.66 -11.20
N THR A 113 -18.78 -0.65 -11.00
CA THR A 113 -18.07 -1.18 -9.83
C THR A 113 -16.56 -1.06 -9.98
N THR A 114 -15.87 -1.12 -8.85
CA THR A 114 -14.41 -1.23 -8.76
C THR A 114 -14.10 -2.51 -8.01
N GLU A 115 -13.42 -3.43 -8.68
CA GLU A 115 -12.90 -4.65 -8.06
C GLU A 115 -11.52 -4.37 -7.47
N THR A 116 -11.22 -4.97 -6.33
CA THR A 116 -9.91 -4.81 -5.67
C THR A 116 -9.33 -6.17 -5.32
N VAL A 117 -8.05 -6.37 -5.62
CA VAL A 117 -7.31 -7.58 -5.25
C VAL A 117 -6.12 -7.20 -4.39
N LEU A 118 -6.12 -7.70 -3.15
CA LEU A 118 -4.97 -7.70 -2.26
C LEU A 118 -4.14 -8.96 -2.49
N PHE A 119 -2.86 -8.77 -2.83
CA PHE A 119 -1.88 -9.83 -2.94
C PHE A 119 -1.05 -9.89 -1.66
N ILE A 120 -0.94 -11.07 -1.06
CA ILE A 120 -0.12 -11.34 0.12
C ILE A 120 0.53 -12.72 0.03
N GLY A 121 1.54 -12.96 0.87
CA GLY A 121 2.23 -14.23 1.03
C GLY A 121 3.67 -14.17 0.53
N HIS A 122 4.38 -15.27 0.66
CA HIS A 122 5.82 -15.32 0.43
C HIS A 122 6.21 -14.93 -1.00
N GLU A 123 5.49 -15.45 -2.01
CA GLU A 123 5.75 -15.16 -3.42
C GLU A 123 5.56 -13.68 -3.75
N VAL A 124 4.64 -13.00 -3.05
CA VAL A 124 4.39 -11.56 -3.24
C VAL A 124 5.57 -10.74 -2.73
N ALA A 125 6.12 -11.09 -1.56
CA ALA A 125 7.31 -10.45 -1.03
C ALA A 125 8.53 -10.62 -1.96
N GLU A 126 8.72 -11.82 -2.52
CA GLU A 126 9.75 -12.08 -3.52
C GLU A 126 9.55 -11.24 -4.79
N VAL A 127 8.33 -11.17 -5.32
CA VAL A 127 8.02 -10.34 -6.50
C VAL A 127 8.33 -8.86 -6.25
N ILE A 128 8.00 -8.33 -5.08
CA ILE A 128 8.26 -6.92 -4.75
C ILE A 128 9.77 -6.67 -4.70
N ALA A 129 10.53 -7.55 -4.03
CA ALA A 129 11.98 -7.45 -3.92
C ALA A 129 12.69 -7.59 -5.29
N ASP A 130 12.31 -8.59 -6.09
CA ASP A 130 12.95 -8.90 -7.38
C ASP A 130 12.76 -7.80 -8.44
N ASN A 131 11.68 -7.04 -8.34
CA ASN A 131 11.36 -5.99 -9.30
C ASN A 131 11.92 -4.64 -8.95
N ALA A 132 12.51 -4.54 -7.77
CA ALA A 132 13.11 -3.33 -7.33
C ALA A 132 14.58 -3.27 -7.73
N ARG A 133 15.04 -2.06 -8.02
CA ARG A 133 16.44 -1.83 -8.42
C ARG A 133 17.12 -0.79 -7.54
N ALA A 134 18.44 -0.91 -7.43
CA ALA A 134 19.27 -0.03 -6.61
C ALA A 134 19.37 1.44 -7.12
N ASN A 135 18.93 1.72 -8.34
CA ASN A 135 19.11 3.01 -9.01
C ASN A 135 17.83 3.46 -9.70
N ILE A 136 17.23 4.57 -9.29
CA ILE A 136 16.08 5.19 -9.95
C ILE A 136 16.57 6.36 -10.80
N ASN A 137 15.97 6.64 -11.96
CA ASN A 137 16.32 7.82 -12.75
C ASN A 137 15.13 8.74 -12.95
N ILE A 138 14.98 9.73 -12.07
CA ILE A 138 13.88 10.71 -12.09
C ILE A 138 13.82 11.61 -13.33
N LYS A 139 14.81 11.52 -14.23
CA LYS A 139 14.79 12.23 -15.53
C LYS A 139 14.14 11.44 -16.64
N ASP A 140 14.12 10.12 -16.50
CA ASP A 140 13.58 9.28 -17.55
C ASP A 140 12.06 9.32 -17.43
N ASN A 141 11.37 9.55 -18.55
CA ASN A 141 9.91 9.53 -18.61
C ASN A 141 9.37 8.09 -18.49
N LYS A 142 9.80 7.34 -17.48
CA LYS A 142 9.43 5.95 -17.22
C LYS A 142 9.16 5.77 -15.73
N SER A 143 8.18 4.92 -15.40
CA SER A 143 7.95 4.56 -14.00
C SER A 143 9.08 3.65 -13.52
N ASP A 144 9.58 3.91 -12.34
CA ASP A 144 10.68 3.15 -11.74
C ASP A 144 10.30 2.72 -10.32
N PHE A 145 10.64 1.48 -9.99
CA PHE A 145 10.54 0.94 -8.64
C PHE A 145 11.93 0.64 -8.11
N GLY A 146 12.36 1.33 -7.06
CA GLY A 146 13.60 1.08 -6.37
C GLY A 146 13.36 0.54 -4.97
N HIS A 147 14.33 -0.24 -4.50
CA HIS A 147 14.31 -0.78 -3.14
C HIS A 147 15.59 -0.38 -2.45
N TYR A 148 15.38 0.29 -1.34
CA TYR A 148 16.41 0.65 -0.40
C TYR A 148 16.26 -0.21 0.85
N ASN A 149 16.93 -1.36 0.81
CA ASN A 149 17.13 -2.18 2.00
C ASN A 149 18.25 -1.56 2.84
N THR A 150 17.89 -0.97 3.97
CA THR A 150 18.82 -0.23 4.82
C THR A 150 19.81 -1.12 5.58
N ASP A 151 19.58 -2.43 5.62
CA ASP A 151 20.50 -3.40 6.21
C ASP A 151 21.61 -3.83 5.23
N GLU A 152 21.28 -3.89 3.94
CA GLU A 152 22.17 -4.40 2.89
C GLU A 152 22.85 -3.28 2.09
N MET A 153 22.25 -2.09 2.08
CA MET A 153 22.68 -0.97 1.26
C MET A 153 22.91 0.28 2.11
N ASN A 154 24.04 0.94 1.86
CA ASN A 154 24.37 2.22 2.51
C ASN A 154 23.68 3.43 1.85
N SER A 155 23.20 3.27 0.61
CA SER A 155 22.46 4.32 -0.12
C SER A 155 21.69 3.79 -1.32
N ILE A 156 20.62 4.48 -1.71
CA ILE A 156 19.96 4.33 -3.02
C ILE A 156 20.27 5.54 -3.91
N TRP A 157 20.53 5.31 -5.21
CA TRP A 157 20.79 6.39 -6.17
C TRP A 157 19.50 6.87 -6.82
N ILE A 158 19.31 8.18 -6.83
CA ILE A 158 18.25 8.90 -7.50
C ILE A 158 18.94 9.78 -8.55
N GLY A 159 18.83 9.35 -9.80
CA GLY A 159 19.49 9.94 -10.95
C GLY A 159 19.15 11.41 -11.18
N GLY A 160 19.77 12.01 -12.19
CA GLY A 160 19.53 13.41 -12.52
C GLY A 160 20.32 14.43 -11.68
N GLY A 161 20.50 14.21 -10.39
CA GLY A 161 21.30 15.11 -9.53
C GLY A 161 20.47 16.15 -8.79
N ALA A 162 21.10 16.88 -7.86
CA ALA A 162 20.40 17.83 -6.98
C ALA A 162 19.60 18.90 -7.73
N SER A 163 20.11 19.41 -8.85
CA SER A 163 19.40 20.40 -9.66
C SER A 163 18.11 19.84 -10.25
N ASP A 164 18.07 18.55 -10.56
CA ASP A 164 16.91 17.93 -11.20
C ASP A 164 15.91 17.46 -10.16
N ALA A 165 16.36 16.92 -9.02
CA ALA A 165 15.51 16.70 -7.86
C ALA A 165 14.75 17.98 -7.47
N ARG A 166 15.40 19.15 -7.53
CA ARG A 166 14.74 20.45 -7.29
C ARG A 166 13.70 20.85 -8.33
N LYS A 167 13.97 20.57 -9.61
CA LYS A 167 13.10 21.00 -10.72
C LYS A 167 11.92 20.05 -10.93
N ILE A 168 12.18 18.76 -10.76
CA ILE A 168 11.26 17.66 -11.05
C ILE A 168 10.41 17.39 -9.83
N VAL A 169 11.02 17.21 -8.65
CA VAL A 169 10.30 16.88 -7.41
C VAL A 169 10.04 18.16 -6.62
N SER A 170 10.99 18.62 -5.82
CA SER A 170 10.89 19.84 -5.03
C SER A 170 12.23 20.26 -4.43
N GLN A 171 12.31 21.53 -4.03
CA GLN A 171 13.46 22.07 -3.30
C GLN A 171 13.64 21.40 -1.93
N GLU A 172 12.53 21.12 -1.25
CA GLU A 172 12.49 20.40 0.02
C GLU A 172 13.03 18.97 -0.11
N PHE A 173 12.51 18.19 -1.07
CA PHE A 173 12.98 16.83 -1.31
C PHE A 173 14.49 16.78 -1.55
N SER A 174 15.01 17.66 -2.41
CA SER A 174 16.44 17.74 -2.73
C SER A 174 17.31 18.00 -1.50
N ASP A 175 16.83 18.81 -0.55
CA ASP A 175 17.58 19.17 0.66
C ASP A 175 17.51 18.08 1.74
N ILE A 176 16.40 17.34 1.83
CA ILE A 176 16.27 16.15 2.69
C ILE A 176 17.21 15.04 2.19
N VAL A 177 17.18 14.75 0.90
CA VAL A 177 17.87 13.60 0.29
C VAL A 177 19.26 13.92 -0.26
N GLY A 178 19.78 15.13 -0.04
CA GLY A 178 21.10 15.53 -0.55
C GLY A 178 21.25 15.47 -2.08
N GLY A 179 20.13 15.54 -2.81
CA GLY A 179 20.04 15.64 -4.26
C GLY A 179 20.00 14.32 -5.04
N SER A 180 21.06 13.52 -5.03
CA SER A 180 21.20 12.35 -5.94
C SER A 180 21.23 10.98 -5.28
N ARG A 181 21.25 10.93 -3.95
CA ARG A 181 21.39 9.69 -3.18
C ARG A 181 20.77 9.86 -1.82
N ILE A 182 19.90 8.94 -1.44
CA ILE A 182 19.45 8.81 -0.05
C ILE A 182 20.38 7.84 0.66
N TYR A 183 20.90 8.24 1.82
CA TYR A 183 21.68 7.39 2.72
C TYR A 183 20.86 7.01 3.95
N ALA A 184 21.21 5.92 4.63
CA ALA A 184 20.55 5.52 5.87
C ALA A 184 20.88 6.54 6.95
N GLU A 185 22.18 6.79 7.12
CA GLU A 185 22.73 7.86 7.93
C GLU A 185 23.96 8.44 7.26
N ARG A 186 24.02 9.77 7.12
CA ARG A 186 25.22 10.45 6.62
C ARG A 186 25.39 11.81 7.27
N ARG A 187 26.64 12.16 7.61
CA ARG A 187 27.02 13.48 8.19
C ARG A 187 26.21 13.85 9.46
N GLY A 188 25.80 12.86 10.25
CA GLY A 188 25.00 13.08 11.47
C GLY A 188 23.50 13.33 11.24
N LYS A 189 23.01 13.14 10.01
CA LYS A 189 21.57 13.16 9.67
C LYS A 189 21.03 11.74 9.50
N GLN A 190 19.80 11.52 9.94
CA GLN A 190 19.06 10.26 9.75
C GLN A 190 18.12 10.42 8.55
N GLU A 191 18.67 10.50 7.33
CA GLU A 191 17.91 10.94 6.14
C GLU A 191 16.65 10.10 5.88
N VAL A 192 16.67 8.78 6.10
CA VAL A 192 15.48 7.91 5.99
C VAL A 192 14.40 8.28 7.01
N LYS A 193 14.81 8.52 8.26
CA LYS A 193 13.91 8.90 9.34
C LYS A 193 13.34 10.30 9.12
N ASP A 194 14.18 11.24 8.70
CA ASP A 194 13.78 12.61 8.41
C ASP A 194 12.81 12.63 7.22
N LEU A 195 13.09 11.86 6.16
CA LEU A 195 12.17 11.70 5.04
C LEU A 195 10.83 11.13 5.50
N PHE A 196 10.83 10.00 6.20
CA PHE A 196 9.60 9.41 6.73
C PHE A 196 8.81 10.41 7.58
N TYR A 197 9.49 11.06 8.53
CA TYR A 197 8.87 12.04 9.41
C TYR A 197 8.21 13.18 8.63
N ASN A 198 8.87 13.75 7.61
CA ASN A 198 8.27 14.81 6.79
C ASN A 198 7.15 14.29 5.86
N LEU A 199 7.17 13.01 5.49
CA LEU A 199 6.08 12.40 4.70
C LEU A 199 4.80 12.19 5.52
N VAL A 200 4.92 11.90 6.82
CA VAL A 200 3.78 11.53 7.68
C VAL A 200 3.42 12.57 8.75
N ASN A 201 4.30 13.52 9.05
CA ASN A 201 4.11 14.59 10.04
C ASN A 201 4.37 15.95 9.38
N ASP A 202 3.34 16.59 8.83
CA ASP A 202 3.48 17.97 8.36
C ASP A 202 3.22 18.98 9.50
N LYS A 203 4.21 19.79 9.83
CA LYS A 203 3.97 20.99 10.64
C LYS A 203 3.50 22.10 9.73
N THR A 204 2.24 22.49 9.88
CA THR A 204 1.62 23.73 9.38
C THR A 204 2.51 24.56 8.44
N GLY A 205 2.45 24.22 7.14
CA GLY A 205 3.08 24.98 6.08
C GLY A 205 4.53 24.56 5.86
N GLY A 206 4.72 23.39 5.24
CA GLY A 206 5.98 22.98 4.62
C GLY A 206 6.57 24.08 3.72
N TRP A 207 7.74 23.84 3.16
CA TRP A 207 8.41 24.85 2.35
C TRP A 207 7.48 25.36 1.22
N ASN A 208 7.11 26.64 1.28
CA ASN A 208 6.15 27.31 0.40
C ASN A 208 4.66 26.95 0.58
N GLY A 209 4.26 26.41 1.74
CA GLY A 209 2.85 26.15 2.07
C GLY A 209 2.30 24.82 1.55
N TYR A 210 3.15 23.92 1.07
CA TYR A 210 2.80 22.53 0.79
C TYR A 210 2.70 21.71 2.07
N LYS A 211 1.87 20.66 2.04
CA LYS A 211 1.68 19.73 3.16
C LYS A 211 2.44 18.43 2.88
N GLY A 212 3.30 18.01 3.80
CA GLY A 212 4.25 16.92 3.57
C GLY A 212 5.38 17.36 2.64
N VAL A 213 6.16 16.42 2.13
CA VAL A 213 7.20 16.73 1.13
C VAL A 213 6.55 17.03 -0.22
N GLU A 214 6.74 18.24 -0.76
CA GLU A 214 6.18 18.61 -2.06
C GLU A 214 6.53 17.55 -3.13
N ASN A 215 5.50 17.09 -3.85
CA ASN A 215 5.59 16.07 -4.89
C ASN A 215 6.04 14.68 -4.42
N VAL A 216 5.92 14.37 -3.13
CA VAL A 216 6.17 13.02 -2.59
C VAL A 216 5.04 12.61 -1.65
N SER A 217 4.55 11.38 -1.77
CA SER A 217 3.47 10.83 -0.95
C SER A 217 3.81 9.45 -0.41
N VAL A 218 3.12 9.04 0.65
CA VAL A 218 3.18 7.65 1.12
C VAL A 218 2.23 6.81 0.27
N LEU A 219 2.79 5.84 -0.45
CA LEU A 219 2.02 4.81 -1.15
C LEU A 219 1.86 3.56 -0.30
N GLY A 220 2.77 3.35 0.65
CA GLY A 220 2.93 2.11 1.38
C GLY A 220 3.36 2.32 2.81
N LEU A 221 2.73 1.65 3.77
CA LEU A 221 3.16 1.67 5.16
C LEU A 221 2.88 0.36 5.90
N SER A 222 3.87 -0.09 6.66
CA SER A 222 3.82 -1.27 7.53
C SER A 222 4.75 -1.06 8.73
N THR A 223 4.76 -2.00 9.66
CA THR A 223 5.72 -2.01 10.78
C THR A 223 7.17 -2.17 10.34
N SER A 224 7.44 -2.79 9.19
CA SER A 224 8.79 -3.11 8.68
C SER A 224 9.35 -2.08 7.68
N GLY A 225 8.53 -1.13 7.23
CA GLY A 225 8.97 -0.16 6.24
C GLY A 225 7.83 0.62 5.59
N PHE A 226 8.19 1.43 4.59
CA PHE A 226 7.27 2.30 3.87
C PHE A 226 7.66 2.43 2.39
N VAL A 227 6.69 2.80 1.55
CA VAL A 227 6.94 3.12 0.14
C VAL A 227 6.61 4.59 -0.08
N ALA A 228 7.59 5.34 -0.57
CA ALA A 228 7.39 6.71 -1.03
C ALA A 228 7.12 6.70 -2.54
N GLU A 229 6.07 7.39 -2.97
CA GLU A 229 5.82 7.71 -4.37
C GLU A 229 6.25 9.15 -4.63
N ILE A 230 7.10 9.33 -5.63
CA ILE A 230 7.62 10.62 -6.10
C ILE A 230 6.85 10.96 -7.36
N ASN A 231 6.05 12.02 -7.30
CA ASN A 231 5.20 12.52 -8.37
C ASN A 231 5.82 13.79 -8.95
N GLY A 232 6.82 13.63 -9.81
CA GLY A 232 7.50 14.78 -10.41
C GLY A 232 6.59 15.62 -11.31
N ASN A 233 7.05 16.83 -11.68
CA ASN A 233 6.43 17.73 -12.68
C ASN A 233 6.50 17.17 -14.12
N GLY A 234 6.31 15.85 -14.31
CA GLY A 234 6.42 15.13 -15.57
C GLY A 234 5.61 13.83 -15.57
N PRO A 235 5.68 13.02 -16.65
CA PRO A 235 4.92 11.77 -16.74
C PRO A 235 5.50 10.65 -15.85
N SER A 236 6.70 10.84 -15.29
CA SER A 236 7.38 9.81 -14.51
C SER A 236 6.82 9.73 -13.08
N VAL A 237 6.50 8.51 -12.67
CA VAL A 237 6.10 8.18 -11.30
C VAL A 237 7.13 7.22 -10.77
N GLU A 238 7.94 7.66 -9.81
CA GLU A 238 8.96 6.85 -9.17
C GLU A 238 8.51 6.40 -7.79
N ARG A 239 8.90 5.19 -7.42
CA ARG A 239 8.53 4.59 -6.14
C ARG A 239 9.76 4.00 -5.48
N ILE A 240 9.91 4.27 -4.19
CA ILE A 240 11.02 3.79 -3.38
C ILE A 240 10.47 3.01 -2.21
N LEU A 241 10.74 1.70 -2.18
CA LEU A 241 10.54 0.86 -1.01
C LEU A 241 11.69 1.05 -0.03
N PHE A 242 11.39 1.51 1.18
CA PHE A 242 12.32 1.58 2.30
C PHE A 242 12.04 0.42 3.25
N SER A 243 13.06 -0.39 3.56
CA SER A 243 12.97 -1.52 4.47
C SER A 243 14.28 -1.69 5.27
N GLY A 244 14.29 -2.62 6.23
CA GLY A 244 15.43 -2.86 7.13
C GLY A 244 15.40 -1.97 8.37
N GLU A 245 16.44 -2.07 9.20
CA GLU A 245 16.48 -1.52 10.55
C GLU A 245 16.21 -0.01 10.60
N HIS A 246 16.78 0.78 9.66
CA HIS A 246 16.58 2.23 9.67
C HIS A 246 15.18 2.63 9.24
N ALA A 247 14.57 1.92 8.29
CA ALA A 247 13.19 2.17 7.87
C ALA A 247 12.20 1.76 8.98
N GLN A 248 12.41 0.58 9.59
CA GLN A 248 11.64 0.12 10.73
C GLN A 248 11.73 1.11 11.91
N ALA A 249 12.95 1.57 12.24
CA ALA A 249 13.17 2.55 13.29
C ALA A 249 12.53 3.91 12.98
N ALA A 250 12.45 4.30 11.70
CA ALA A 250 11.75 5.52 11.29
C ALA A 250 10.25 5.42 11.59
N VAL A 251 9.63 4.29 11.24
CA VAL A 251 8.22 4.03 11.54
C VAL A 251 7.98 3.96 13.05
N SER A 252 8.79 3.17 13.78
CA SER A 252 8.56 2.85 15.19
C SER A 252 8.84 3.99 16.16
N LYS A 253 9.70 4.96 15.80
CA LYS A 253 10.07 6.09 16.67
C LYS A 253 9.07 7.24 16.62
N SER A 254 8.03 7.12 15.82
CA SER A 254 6.96 8.09 15.77
C SER A 254 6.04 7.91 16.99
N ASP A 255 5.65 9.01 17.63
CA ASP A 255 5.19 9.02 19.03
C ASP A 255 3.96 8.11 19.28
N GLU A 256 4.10 7.13 20.18
CA GLU A 256 3.05 6.18 20.57
C GLU A 256 2.11 6.72 21.68
N LYS A 257 2.37 7.92 22.21
CA LYS A 257 1.53 8.55 23.24
C LYS A 257 0.20 8.96 22.64
N PHE A 258 -0.90 8.82 23.40
CA PHE A 258 -2.28 9.22 23.03
C PHE A 258 -2.31 10.24 21.88
N VAL A 259 -2.46 9.73 20.65
CA VAL A 259 -2.31 10.57 19.46
C VAL A 259 -3.62 11.25 19.18
N ASN A 260 -3.59 12.57 19.17
CA ASN A 260 -4.71 13.42 18.80
C ASN A 260 -4.50 13.84 17.36
N THR A 261 -5.34 13.37 16.45
CA THR A 261 -5.16 13.69 15.03
C THR A 261 -5.41 15.17 14.70
N LYS A 262 -6.11 15.91 15.59
CA LYS A 262 -6.20 17.37 15.51
C LYS A 262 -4.92 18.10 15.86
N ASP A 263 -3.97 17.42 16.50
CA ASP A 263 -2.72 18.05 16.86
C ASP A 263 -1.93 18.29 15.58
N PRO A 264 -1.71 19.56 15.16
CA PRO A 264 -0.87 19.84 14.00
C PRO A 264 0.56 19.33 14.19
N ASP A 265 0.97 19.01 15.43
CA ASP A 265 2.25 18.39 15.75
C ASP A 265 2.21 16.84 15.71
N SER A 266 1.05 16.20 15.50
CA SER A 266 0.87 14.73 15.50
C SER A 266 -0.07 14.26 14.38
N GLN A 267 0.44 14.23 13.14
CA GLN A 267 -0.31 13.77 11.96
C GLN A 267 -0.11 12.28 11.61
N PHE A 268 0.87 11.64 12.24
CA PHE A 268 1.03 10.20 12.26
C PHE A 268 0.72 9.61 13.63
N ALA A 269 -0.08 8.55 13.65
CA ALA A 269 -0.48 7.85 14.86
C ALA A 269 -0.12 6.38 14.79
N ILE A 270 0.32 5.82 15.92
CA ILE A 270 0.38 4.37 16.11
C ILE A 270 -0.72 3.98 17.10
N LEU A 271 -1.64 3.13 16.64
CA LEU A 271 -2.64 2.49 17.47
C LEU A 271 -2.18 1.07 17.82
N ASN A 272 -2.22 0.74 19.10
CA ASN A 272 -1.93 -0.61 19.59
C ASN A 272 -2.86 -1.00 20.75
N ASP A 273 -2.66 -2.19 21.31
CA ASP A 273 -3.50 -2.72 22.39
C ASP A 273 -3.50 -1.83 23.66
N GLN A 274 -2.49 -0.97 23.81
CA GLN A 274 -2.32 -0.09 24.97
C GLN A 274 -2.73 1.36 24.70
N HIS A 275 -2.82 1.78 23.44
CA HIS A 275 -3.02 3.18 23.05
C HIS A 275 -4.16 3.34 22.05
N SER A 276 -5.05 4.30 22.33
CA SER A 276 -6.11 4.72 21.42
C SER A 276 -5.73 5.98 20.66
N VAL A 277 -6.32 6.16 19.48
CA VAL A 277 -6.15 7.37 18.67
C VAL A 277 -7.40 8.23 18.77
N PHE A 278 -7.25 9.44 19.28
CA PHE A 278 -8.35 10.41 19.32
C PHE A 278 -8.43 11.12 17.98
N MET A 279 -9.53 10.91 17.26
CA MET A 279 -9.69 11.44 15.90
C MET A 279 -10.34 12.83 15.86
N GLY A 280 -10.94 13.28 16.97
CA GLY A 280 -11.58 14.59 17.06
C GLY A 280 -12.53 14.90 15.88
N GLY A 281 -12.84 16.16 15.61
CA GLY A 281 -13.53 16.61 14.39
C GLY A 281 -12.69 16.56 13.10
N ALA A 282 -11.49 15.98 13.10
CA ALA A 282 -10.67 15.89 11.88
C ALA A 282 -11.22 14.89 10.84
N VAL A 283 -12.17 14.09 11.26
CA VAL A 283 -13.04 13.28 10.40
C VAL A 283 -14.07 14.10 9.62
N GLU A 284 -14.14 15.43 9.67
CA GLU A 284 -15.18 16.20 8.95
C GLU A 284 -15.32 15.82 7.46
N SER A 285 -14.21 15.57 6.78
CA SER A 285 -14.11 15.13 5.38
C SER A 285 -14.33 13.64 5.13
N VAL A 286 -14.30 12.79 6.17
CA VAL A 286 -14.61 11.36 5.99
C VAL A 286 -16.11 11.10 6.11
N SER A 287 -16.55 9.99 5.52
CA SER A 287 -17.97 9.67 5.42
C SER A 287 -18.65 9.49 6.80
N PRO A 288 -19.97 9.76 6.90
CA PRO A 288 -20.75 9.45 8.10
C PRO A 288 -20.72 7.97 8.50
N GLU A 289 -20.55 7.09 7.52
CA GLU A 289 -20.38 5.65 7.74
C GLU A 289 -19.10 5.36 8.53
N PHE A 290 -17.96 5.93 8.13
CA PHE A 290 -16.72 5.79 8.88
C PHE A 290 -16.87 6.33 10.30
N LYS A 291 -17.44 7.54 10.45
CA LYS A 291 -17.66 8.18 11.76
C LYS A 291 -18.51 7.33 12.70
N THR A 292 -19.51 6.64 12.16
CA THR A 292 -20.38 5.75 12.95
C THR A 292 -19.63 4.51 13.44
N LEU A 293 -18.64 4.04 12.67
CA LEU A 293 -17.85 2.85 12.96
C LEU A 293 -16.86 3.04 14.11
N VAL A 294 -16.18 4.19 14.11
CA VAL A 294 -15.00 4.50 14.95
C VAL A 294 -15.27 5.56 16.03
N GLY A 295 -16.40 6.27 15.93
CA GLY A 295 -16.74 7.38 16.82
C GLY A 295 -15.69 8.50 16.82
N LYS A 296 -15.34 8.99 18.03
CA LYS A 296 -14.35 10.07 18.24
C LYS A 296 -12.97 9.54 18.62
N THR A 297 -12.87 8.26 18.95
CA THR A 297 -11.66 7.65 19.49
C THR A 297 -11.60 6.23 18.97
N LEU A 298 -10.62 5.96 18.11
CA LEU A 298 -10.37 4.65 17.55
C LEU A 298 -9.58 3.81 18.56
N LYS A 299 -10.05 2.59 18.80
CA LYS A 299 -9.41 1.62 19.71
C LYS A 299 -9.05 0.32 19.00
N ALA A 300 -8.12 -0.45 19.57
CA ALA A 300 -7.65 -1.71 18.99
C ALA A 300 -8.77 -2.75 18.80
N ASP A 301 -9.75 -2.81 19.69
CA ASP A 301 -10.91 -3.71 19.60
C ASP A 301 -11.89 -3.35 18.47
N GLU A 302 -11.72 -2.18 17.83
CA GLU A 302 -12.48 -1.76 16.66
C GLU A 302 -11.78 -2.13 15.34
N ALA A 303 -10.55 -2.66 15.39
CA ALA A 303 -9.74 -3.00 14.22
C ALA A 303 -10.46 -3.98 13.26
N GLU A 304 -11.14 -5.00 13.78
CA GLU A 304 -11.88 -5.99 12.97
C GLU A 304 -13.03 -5.34 12.18
N LYS A 305 -13.76 -4.42 12.84
CA LYS A 305 -14.87 -3.70 12.22
C LYS A 305 -14.37 -2.72 11.16
N LEU A 306 -13.31 -1.99 11.50
CA LEU A 306 -12.64 -1.06 10.59
C LEU A 306 -12.11 -1.78 9.35
N LEU A 307 -11.31 -2.83 9.53
CA LEU A 307 -10.74 -3.61 8.44
C LEU A 307 -11.84 -4.26 7.60
N SER A 308 -12.91 -4.77 8.24
CA SER A 308 -14.08 -5.26 7.52
C SER A 308 -14.74 -4.18 6.65
N ALA A 309 -14.90 -2.95 7.14
CA ALA A 309 -15.51 -1.88 6.37
C ALA A 309 -14.63 -1.47 5.17
N LEU A 310 -13.32 -1.38 5.37
CA LEU A 310 -12.37 -1.05 4.30
C LEU A 310 -12.33 -2.16 3.23
N THR A 311 -12.54 -3.41 3.61
CA THR A 311 -12.49 -4.58 2.71
C THR A 311 -13.86 -5.10 2.27
N LYS A 312 -14.95 -4.35 2.46
CA LYS A 312 -16.31 -4.76 2.02
C LYS A 312 -17.08 -3.68 1.24
N HIS A 313 -16.55 -2.46 1.14
CA HIS A 313 -17.21 -1.31 0.50
C HIS A 313 -16.56 -0.91 -0.83
N LYS A 314 -17.28 -0.10 -1.64
CA LYS A 314 -16.83 0.43 -2.95
C LYS A 314 -15.41 1.02 -2.88
N ASN A 315 -14.57 0.74 -3.87
CA ASN A 315 -13.19 1.24 -3.98
C ASN A 315 -12.22 0.76 -2.87
N GLY A 316 -12.49 -0.36 -2.20
CA GLY A 316 -11.61 -0.87 -1.15
C GLY A 316 -11.43 0.10 0.02
N GLY A 317 -12.45 0.94 0.26
CA GLY A 317 -12.36 2.03 1.21
C GLY A 317 -13.71 2.57 1.60
N VAL A 318 -13.74 3.22 2.75
CA VAL A 318 -14.84 4.10 3.14
C VAL A 318 -14.48 5.48 2.60
N ALA A 319 -15.43 6.23 2.03
CA ALA A 319 -15.13 7.54 1.44
C ALA A 319 -14.40 8.45 2.45
N GLY A 320 -13.27 9.01 2.03
CA GLY A 320 -12.35 9.78 2.87
C GLY A 320 -11.33 8.95 3.65
N VAL A 321 -11.22 7.64 3.38
CA VAL A 321 -10.26 6.74 4.03
C VAL A 321 -9.58 5.85 2.99
N LYS A 322 -8.25 5.88 2.96
CA LYS A 322 -7.41 5.09 2.06
C LYS A 322 -6.60 4.06 2.85
N LEU A 323 -6.56 2.82 2.39
CA LEU A 323 -5.60 1.82 2.89
C LEU A 323 -4.20 2.13 2.33
N LEU A 324 -3.20 2.14 3.21
CA LEU A 324 -1.78 2.32 2.86
C LEU A 324 -0.96 1.03 3.00
N GLY A 325 -1.53 -0.02 3.58
CA GLY A 325 -0.84 -1.29 3.72
C GLY A 325 -1.57 -2.27 4.61
N ILE A 326 -1.42 -3.55 4.34
CA ILE A 326 -1.88 -4.67 5.18
C ILE A 326 -0.77 -5.72 5.18
N THR A 327 -0.25 -6.07 6.34
CA THR A 327 0.65 -7.21 6.56
C THR A 327 -0.08 -8.30 7.36
N GLN A 328 0.59 -9.36 7.78
CA GLN A 328 -0.01 -10.36 8.66
C GLN A 328 -0.34 -9.80 10.06
N ASP A 329 0.38 -8.78 10.51
CA ASP A 329 0.37 -8.27 11.89
C ASP A 329 -0.03 -6.79 12.03
N SER A 330 -0.16 -6.06 10.91
CA SER A 330 -0.47 -4.63 10.93
C SER A 330 -1.26 -4.19 9.70
N PHE A 331 -1.96 -3.06 9.82
CA PHE A 331 -2.46 -2.34 8.66
C PHE A 331 -2.40 -0.84 8.88
N ALA A 332 -2.27 -0.09 7.79
CA ALA A 332 -2.16 1.36 7.81
C ALA A 332 -3.28 2.00 7.00
N ILE A 333 -3.76 3.14 7.48
CA ILE A 333 -4.77 3.96 6.81
C ILE A 333 -4.35 5.42 6.76
N GLU A 334 -4.86 6.12 5.76
CA GLU A 334 -4.81 7.57 5.60
C GLU A 334 -6.23 8.13 5.61
N LEU A 335 -6.46 9.18 6.40
CA LEU A 335 -7.74 9.89 6.48
C LEU A 335 -7.67 11.22 5.74
N ASP A 336 -8.70 11.50 4.95
CA ASP A 336 -8.94 12.85 4.43
C ASP A 336 -9.30 13.77 5.61
N SER A 337 -8.60 14.90 5.75
CA SER A 337 -8.88 15.90 6.79
C SER A 337 -9.22 17.27 6.19
N SER A 338 -10.15 17.98 6.84
CA SER A 338 -10.54 19.37 6.48
C SER A 338 -9.49 20.41 6.94
N GLY A 339 -8.48 19.98 7.69
CA GLY A 339 -7.38 20.79 8.22
C GLY A 339 -6.08 20.67 7.41
N PRO A 340 -4.96 21.20 7.92
CA PRO A 340 -3.71 21.29 7.18
C PRO A 340 -2.94 19.97 6.93
N GLY A 341 -3.55 18.78 6.95
CA GLY A 341 -2.82 17.53 6.70
C GLY A 341 -3.73 16.34 6.40
N LYS A 342 -3.15 15.24 5.90
CA LYS A 342 -3.78 13.92 5.90
C LYS A 342 -3.33 13.18 7.15
N GLU A 343 -4.22 12.43 7.78
CA GLU A 343 -3.90 11.76 9.06
C GLU A 343 -3.58 10.30 8.78
N THR A 344 -2.35 9.89 9.05
CA THR A 344 -1.92 8.50 8.83
C THR A 344 -1.93 7.74 10.14
N ILE A 345 -2.59 6.59 10.17
CA ILE A 345 -2.69 5.72 11.35
C ILE A 345 -2.15 4.35 11.00
N LEU A 346 -1.12 3.90 11.74
CA LEU A 346 -0.64 2.53 11.72
C LEU A 346 -1.27 1.76 12.89
N LEU A 347 -2.02 0.71 12.59
CA LEU A 347 -2.63 -0.18 13.56
C LEU A 347 -1.77 -1.44 13.68
N LYS A 348 -1.37 -1.81 14.91
CA LYS A 348 -0.57 -3.00 15.22
C LYS A 348 -0.97 -3.62 16.57
N GLY A 349 -0.46 -4.81 16.87
CA GLY A 349 -0.69 -5.49 18.15
C GLY A 349 -1.59 -6.72 18.01
N ALA A 350 -1.74 -7.49 19.08
CA ALA A 350 -2.37 -8.81 19.04
C ALA A 350 -3.86 -8.73 18.63
N THR A 351 -4.57 -7.67 19.03
CA THR A 351 -5.97 -7.47 18.60
C THR A 351 -6.07 -7.18 17.10
N VAL A 352 -5.10 -6.45 16.56
CA VAL A 352 -5.03 -6.11 15.13
C VAL A 352 -4.64 -7.32 14.30
N GLU A 353 -3.65 -8.09 14.75
CA GLU A 353 -3.25 -9.36 14.15
C GLU A 353 -4.45 -10.32 14.07
N SER A 354 -5.21 -10.49 15.17
CA SER A 354 -6.42 -11.32 15.16
C SER A 354 -7.51 -10.80 14.21
N ALA A 355 -7.65 -9.48 14.09
CA ALA A 355 -8.58 -8.88 13.12
C ALA A 355 -8.17 -9.17 11.67
N ILE A 356 -6.88 -9.08 11.35
CA ILE A 356 -6.33 -9.43 10.04
C ILE A 356 -6.54 -10.91 9.77
N GLU A 357 -6.26 -11.78 10.74
CA GLU A 357 -6.44 -13.22 10.59
C GLU A 357 -7.88 -13.55 10.18
N LYS A 358 -8.88 -12.99 10.88
CA LYS A 358 -10.30 -13.26 10.61
C LYS A 358 -10.84 -12.59 9.34
N VAL A 359 -10.35 -11.40 9.00
CA VAL A 359 -10.94 -10.60 7.90
C VAL A 359 -10.24 -10.89 6.58
N VAL A 360 -8.93 -11.13 6.62
CA VAL A 360 -8.04 -11.21 5.46
C VAL A 360 -7.52 -12.64 5.26
N LEU A 361 -6.94 -13.27 6.29
CA LEU A 361 -6.20 -14.54 6.12
C LEU A 361 -7.07 -15.79 6.19
N SER A 362 -8.22 -15.74 6.87
CA SER A 362 -9.14 -16.88 7.01
C SER A 362 -10.16 -17.00 5.86
N ARG A 363 -10.01 -16.21 4.78
CA ARG A 363 -10.80 -16.31 3.55
C ARG A 363 -10.05 -17.13 2.52
#